data_AF-A0A3N5W223-F1
#
_entry.id   AF-A0A3N5W223-F1
#
_cell.length_a   1.000
_cell.length_b   1.000
_cell.length_c   1.000
_cell.angle_alpha   90.00
_cell.angle_beta   90.00
_cell.angle_gamma   90.00
#
_symmetry.space_group_name_H-M   'P 1'
#
loop_
_entity.id
_entity.type
_entity.pdbx_description
1 polymer ?
#
loop_
_entity_poly.entity_id
_entity_poly.type
_entity_poly.pdbx_seq_one_letter_code
_entity_poly.pdbx_strand_id
1 'polypeptide(L)'
;MNNPITAVPRAARLSSLARFLIAAAVALLLGLLLFEWTMQPPLQDLALMVALMGATTLFSVIAAYVAYRAGWINYSPRLRVTLLGGYVLAGILVFVNVWVTARMMFASAHDLALATVLLIFATSMAVAVGFFLTEAIITRIQDMQRAARQVAAGKLATRLPVNGRDEMAQLAESFNEMVGQLETADQKKRELDVLRRDLIAWVGHDLRTPLTSIRAIVEALADGLVEDEEQRLRYLRTAQADIRALSNLIDDLFEMAQMDAGGLRLEMASVSIADLVSDTLEQFSVQAQQAGVRLEGSADPGAEAVTIDVQRVGR
;
A
#
# COMPACT_ATOMS: atom_id res chain seq x y z
N MET A 1 -18.24 15.14 -3.19
CA MET A 1 -17.34 15.59 -4.27
C MET A 1 -16.40 14.45 -4.63
N ASN A 2 -16.74 13.65 -5.64
CA ASN A 2 -15.87 12.59 -6.18
C ASN A 2 -15.06 13.18 -7.33
N ASN A 3 -13.75 13.26 -7.15
CA ASN A 3 -12.83 13.67 -8.21
C ASN A 3 -12.58 12.44 -9.10
N PRO A 4 -12.90 12.46 -10.41
CA PRO A 4 -12.62 11.32 -11.28
C PRO A 4 -11.11 11.26 -11.53
N ILE A 5 -10.52 10.10 -11.23
CA ILE A 5 -9.15 9.75 -11.57
C ILE A 5 -9.00 9.93 -13.08
N THR A 6 -8.21 10.93 -13.48
CA THR A 6 -7.85 11.17 -14.87
C THR A 6 -7.08 9.95 -15.38
N ALA A 7 -7.72 9.17 -16.24
CA ALA A 7 -7.06 8.07 -16.94
C ALA A 7 -5.93 8.65 -17.81
N VAL A 8 -4.69 8.45 -17.36
CA VAL A 8 -3.50 8.74 -18.16
C VAL A 8 -3.62 7.99 -19.49
N PRO A 9 -3.53 8.67 -20.66
CA PRO A 9 -3.64 8.00 -21.94
C PRO A 9 -2.54 6.95 -22.06
N ARG A 10 -2.94 5.67 -22.13
CA ARG A 10 -2.03 4.57 -22.45
C ARG A 10 -1.57 4.75 -23.89
N ALA A 11 -0.42 5.38 -24.09
CA ALA A 11 0.31 5.29 -25.35
C ALA A 11 0.38 3.81 -25.76
N ALA A 12 0.05 3.50 -27.01
CA ALA A 12 0.05 2.15 -27.55
C ALA A 12 1.47 1.58 -27.47
N ARG A 13 1.81 0.91 -26.36
CA ARG A 13 3.10 0.26 -26.19
C ARG A 13 3.16 -0.92 -27.15
N LEU A 14 4.06 -0.86 -28.13
CA LEU A 14 4.40 -1.99 -29.00
C LEU A 14 4.66 -3.23 -28.14
N SER A 15 4.12 -4.37 -28.57
CA SER A 15 4.39 -5.66 -27.91
C SER A 15 5.91 -5.91 -27.86
N SER A 16 6.39 -6.63 -26.84
CA SER A 16 7.82 -6.98 -26.71
C SER A 16 8.37 -7.66 -27.97
N LEU A 17 7.55 -8.50 -28.61
CA LEU A 17 7.86 -9.16 -29.85
C LEU A 17 7.97 -8.18 -31.02
N ALA A 18 7.06 -7.21 -31.15
CA ALA A 18 7.14 -6.18 -32.20
C ALA A 18 8.42 -5.34 -32.07
N ARG A 19 8.79 -4.94 -30.85
CA ARG A 19 10.06 -4.22 -30.60
C ARG A 19 11.28 -5.04 -30.97
N PHE A 20 11.28 -6.34 -30.66
CA PHE A 20 12.37 -7.24 -31.03
C PHE A 20 12.50 -7.41 -32.55
N LEU A 21 11.38 -7.62 -33.26
CA LEU A 21 11.38 -7.73 -34.73
C LEU A 21 11.85 -6.43 -35.39
N ILE A 22 11.41 -5.27 -34.90
CA ILE A 22 11.87 -3.96 -35.38
C ILE A 22 13.38 -3.82 -35.14
N ALA A 23 13.88 -4.15 -33.95
CA ALA A 23 15.31 -4.09 -33.65
C ALA A 23 16.14 -5.00 -34.56
N ALA A 24 15.68 -6.24 -34.82
CA ALA A 24 16.34 -7.17 -35.73
C ALA A 24 16.34 -6.65 -37.18
N ALA A 25 15.23 -6.09 -37.66
CA ALA A 25 15.13 -5.50 -38.99
C ALA A 25 16.04 -4.28 -39.14
N VAL A 26 16.10 -3.40 -38.13
CA VAL A 26 17.00 -2.25 -38.10
C VAL A 26 18.47 -2.71 -38.09
N ALA A 27 18.83 -3.71 -37.30
CA ALA A 27 20.19 -4.25 -37.27
C ALA A 27 20.60 -4.83 -38.63
N LEU A 28 19.72 -5.58 -39.29
CA LEU A 28 19.94 -6.11 -40.63
C LEU A 28 20.13 -4.99 -41.66
N LEU A 29 19.24 -3.99 -41.67
CA LEU A 29 19.32 -2.86 -42.59
C LEU A 29 20.61 -2.05 -42.38
N LEU A 30 20.97 -1.75 -41.13
CA LEU A 30 22.21 -1.05 -40.82
C LEU A 30 23.44 -1.84 -41.27
N GLY A 31 23.45 -3.17 -41.05
CA GLY A 31 24.52 -4.04 -41.52
C GLY A 31 24.69 -4.01 -43.03
N LEU A 32 23.58 -4.09 -43.78
CA LEU A 32 23.58 -4.03 -45.25
C LEU A 32 24.02 -2.65 -45.78
N LEU A 33 23.54 -1.56 -45.18
CA LEU A 33 23.94 -0.19 -45.55
C LEU A 33 25.42 0.05 -45.30
N LEU A 34 25.93 -0.40 -44.15
CA LEU A 34 27.36 -0.29 -43.84
C LEU A 34 28.22 -1.09 -44.82
N PHE A 35 27.76 -2.28 -45.21
CA PHE A 35 28.46 -3.09 -46.20
C PHE A 35 28.51 -2.40 -47.57
N GLU A 36 27.37 -1.92 -48.06
CA GLU A 36 27.27 -1.20 -49.33
C GLU A 36 28.20 0.03 -49.35
N TRP A 37 28.18 0.80 -48.25
CA TRP A 37 29.00 2.00 -48.10
C TRP A 37 30.51 1.68 -48.08
N THR A 38 30.90 0.58 -47.44
CA THR A 38 32.32 0.26 -47.21
C THR A 38 32.95 -0.47 -48.39
N MET A 39 32.22 -1.38 -49.03
CA MET A 39 32.78 -2.30 -50.04
C MET A 39 32.40 -1.99 -51.49
N GLN A 40 31.37 -1.16 -51.75
CA GLN A 40 30.83 -0.93 -53.11
C GLN A 40 30.76 -2.23 -53.96
N PRO A 41 30.09 -3.28 -53.44
CA PRO A 41 30.14 -4.62 -54.01
C PRO A 41 29.45 -4.71 -55.39
N PRO A 42 29.85 -5.66 -56.25
CA PRO A 42 29.05 -5.99 -57.42
C PRO A 42 27.68 -6.54 -57.00
N LEU A 43 26.65 -6.32 -57.84
CA LEU A 43 25.25 -6.65 -57.54
C LEU A 43 25.01 -8.12 -57.13
N GLN A 44 25.85 -9.04 -57.63
CA GLN A 44 25.77 -10.47 -57.29
C GLN A 44 26.20 -10.74 -55.84
N ASP A 45 27.26 -10.10 -55.37
CA ASP A 45 27.78 -10.25 -54.00
C ASP A 45 26.84 -9.59 -52.99
N LEU A 46 26.24 -8.45 -53.37
CA LEU A 46 25.19 -7.82 -52.59
C LEU A 46 23.98 -8.76 -52.42
N ALA A 47 23.51 -9.41 -53.49
CA ALA A 47 22.39 -10.34 -53.42
C ALA A 47 22.69 -11.55 -52.51
N LEU A 48 23.92 -12.09 -52.58
CA LEU A 48 24.36 -13.18 -51.70
C LEU A 48 24.42 -12.75 -50.23
N MET A 49 24.94 -11.54 -49.96
CA MET A 49 25.00 -10.99 -48.60
C MET A 49 23.60 -10.79 -48.01
N VAL A 50 22.67 -10.21 -48.78
CA VAL A 50 21.27 -10.01 -48.38
C VAL A 50 20.61 -11.35 -48.05
N ALA A 51 20.78 -12.36 -48.91
CA ALA A 51 20.22 -13.68 -48.69
C ALA A 51 20.77 -14.34 -47.42
N LEU A 52 22.10 -14.26 -47.22
CA LEU A 52 22.76 -14.88 -46.08
C LEU A 52 22.43 -14.18 -44.75
N MET A 53 22.61 -12.86 -44.68
CA MET A 53 22.30 -12.07 -43.49
C MET A 53 20.81 -12.15 -43.16
N GLY A 54 19.94 -12.17 -44.17
CA GLY A 54 18.51 -12.40 -43.98
C GLY A 54 18.21 -13.76 -43.37
N ALA A 55 18.79 -14.84 -43.91
CA ALA A 55 18.57 -16.21 -43.41
C ALA A 55 19.07 -16.40 -41.98
N THR A 56 20.26 -15.90 -41.66
CA THR A 56 20.86 -15.99 -40.32
C THR A 56 20.15 -15.10 -39.29
N THR A 57 19.64 -13.94 -39.71
CA THR A 57 18.81 -13.07 -38.87
C THR A 57 17.48 -13.74 -38.57
N LEU A 58 16.83 -14.34 -39.57
CA LEU A 58 15.60 -15.11 -39.40
C LEU A 58 15.81 -16.29 -38.43
N PHE A 59 16.90 -17.05 -38.60
CA PHE A 59 17.25 -18.14 -37.69
C PHE A 59 17.43 -17.63 -36.25
N SER A 60 18.15 -16.52 -36.07
CA SER A 60 18.38 -15.92 -34.74
C SER A 60 17.07 -15.45 -34.10
N VAL A 61 16.17 -14.86 -34.89
CA VAL A 61 14.83 -14.45 -34.44
C VAL A 61 13.98 -15.65 -34.03
N ILE A 62 13.99 -16.73 -34.83
CA ILE A 62 13.29 -17.97 -34.52
C ILE A 62 13.85 -18.60 -33.24
N ALA A 63 15.17 -18.72 -33.11
CA ALA A 63 15.81 -19.26 -31.92
C ALA A 63 15.45 -18.46 -30.66
N ALA A 64 15.50 -17.13 -30.74
CA ALA A 64 15.08 -16.25 -29.65
C ALA A 64 13.59 -16.40 -29.32
N TYR A 65 12.72 -16.50 -30.34
CA TYR A 65 11.28 -16.69 -30.16
C TYR A 65 10.96 -18.06 -29.54
N VAL A 66 11.64 -19.13 -29.96
CA VAL A 66 11.50 -20.47 -29.38
C VAL A 66 11.95 -20.45 -27.93
N ALA A 67 13.09 -19.83 -27.61
CA ALA A 67 13.55 -19.69 -26.22
C ALA A 67 12.56 -18.91 -25.35
N TYR A 68 11.98 -17.83 -25.88
CA TYR A 68 10.93 -17.06 -25.21
C TYR A 68 9.65 -17.88 -24.99
N ARG A 69 9.15 -18.56 -26.05
CA ARG A 69 7.90 -19.33 -26.01
C ARG A 69 8.01 -20.61 -25.19
N ALA A 70 9.17 -21.26 -25.20
CA ALA A 70 9.47 -22.39 -24.32
C ALA A 70 9.46 -21.99 -22.84
N GLY A 71 9.40 -20.69 -22.54
CA GLY A 71 9.32 -20.19 -21.18
C GLY A 71 10.55 -20.56 -20.37
N TRP A 72 11.74 -20.60 -20.98
CA TRP A 72 13.00 -20.92 -20.29
C TRP A 72 13.14 -20.09 -19.01
N ILE A 73 12.71 -18.84 -19.06
CA ILE A 73 12.70 -17.90 -17.94
C ILE A 73 11.98 -18.47 -16.70
N ASN A 74 10.91 -19.25 -16.91
CA ASN A 74 10.08 -19.83 -15.86
C ASN A 74 10.57 -21.20 -15.37
N TYR A 75 11.41 -21.90 -16.15
CA TYR A 75 11.95 -23.21 -15.77
C TYR A 75 13.20 -23.13 -14.88
N SER A 76 13.93 -22.03 -14.95
CA SER A 76 15.17 -21.86 -14.20
C SER A 76 14.91 -21.40 -12.75
N PRO A 77 15.55 -22.01 -11.74
CA PRO A 77 15.34 -21.66 -10.33
C PRO A 77 15.92 -20.31 -9.91
N ARG A 78 16.76 -19.67 -10.77
CA ARG A 78 17.41 -18.39 -10.47
C ARG A 78 17.41 -17.48 -11.70
N LEU A 79 16.96 -16.24 -11.54
CA LEU A 79 16.93 -15.22 -12.60
C LEU A 79 18.31 -14.99 -13.24
N ARG A 80 19.38 -15.08 -12.43
CA ARG A 80 20.77 -14.93 -12.88
C ARG A 80 21.14 -15.94 -13.97
N VAL A 81 20.77 -17.20 -13.79
CA VAL A 81 21.09 -18.28 -14.74
C VAL A 81 20.35 -18.06 -16.06
N THR A 82 19.10 -17.61 -15.98
CA THR A 82 18.29 -17.29 -17.16
C THR A 82 18.90 -16.16 -17.98
N LEU A 83 19.27 -15.04 -17.35
CA LEU A 83 19.85 -13.89 -18.04
C LEU A 83 21.21 -14.24 -18.64
N LEU A 84 22.06 -14.97 -17.92
CA LEU A 84 23.34 -15.45 -18.43
C LEU A 84 23.17 -16.40 -19.62
N GLY A 85 22.24 -17.35 -19.53
CA GLY A 85 21.91 -18.23 -20.65
C GLY A 85 21.47 -17.43 -21.88
N GLY A 86 20.71 -16.35 -21.70
CA GLY A 86 20.33 -15.43 -22.76
C GLY A 86 21.54 -14.73 -23.43
N TYR A 87 22.46 -14.18 -22.64
CA TYR A 87 23.67 -13.55 -23.18
C TYR A 87 24.59 -14.54 -23.91
N VAL A 88 24.76 -15.75 -23.36
CA VAL A 88 25.56 -16.81 -23.98
C VAL A 88 24.91 -17.26 -25.29
N LEU A 89 23.58 -17.48 -25.30
CA LEU A 89 22.85 -17.85 -26.51
C LEU A 89 22.96 -16.77 -27.59
N ALA A 90 22.78 -15.50 -27.23
CA ALA A 90 22.96 -14.38 -28.15
C ALA A 90 24.39 -14.33 -28.71
N GLY A 91 25.40 -14.52 -27.84
CA GLY A 91 26.80 -14.60 -28.23
C GLY A 91 27.10 -15.73 -29.21
N ILE A 92 26.54 -16.92 -28.99
CA ILE A 92 26.68 -18.07 -29.89
C ILE A 92 26.03 -17.78 -31.24
N LEU A 93 24.82 -17.22 -31.26
CA LEU A 93 24.12 -16.88 -32.50
C LEU A 93 24.90 -15.86 -33.34
N VAL A 94 25.41 -14.80 -32.70
CA VAL A 94 26.25 -13.78 -33.36
C VAL A 94 27.55 -14.42 -33.86
N PHE A 95 28.21 -15.24 -33.03
CA PHE A 95 29.44 -15.93 -33.39
C PHE A 95 29.25 -16.79 -34.65
N VAL A 96 28.22 -17.65 -34.66
CA VAL A 96 27.93 -18.53 -35.79
C VAL A 96 27.60 -17.72 -37.05
N ASN A 97 26.78 -16.67 -36.92
CA ASN A 97 26.40 -15.81 -38.05
C ASN A 97 27.63 -15.15 -38.71
N VAL A 98 28.43 -14.45 -37.91
CA VAL A 98 29.61 -13.72 -38.42
C VAL A 98 30.66 -14.70 -38.95
N TRP A 99 30.88 -15.83 -38.27
CA TRP A 99 31.87 -16.83 -38.69
C TRP A 99 31.50 -17.50 -40.03
N VAL A 100 30.23 -17.86 -40.24
CA VAL A 100 29.75 -18.42 -41.52
C VAL A 100 29.93 -17.40 -42.65
N THR A 101 29.57 -16.14 -42.40
CA THR A 101 29.72 -15.05 -43.36
C THR A 101 31.19 -14.81 -43.72
N ALA A 102 32.06 -14.70 -42.71
CA ALA A 102 33.50 -14.52 -42.90
C ALA A 102 34.13 -15.67 -43.69
N ARG A 103 33.74 -16.92 -43.41
CA ARG A 103 34.27 -18.10 -44.11
C ARG A 103 33.96 -18.09 -45.62
N MET A 104 32.86 -17.47 -46.05
CA MET A 104 32.50 -17.38 -47.46
C MET A 104 33.17 -16.21 -48.19
N MET A 105 33.56 -15.16 -47.46
CA MET A 105 34.17 -13.95 -48.05
C MET A 105 35.71 -13.98 -48.06
N PHE A 106 36.35 -14.56 -47.04
CA PHE A 106 37.81 -14.57 -46.94
C PHE A 106 38.42 -15.75 -47.71
N ALA A 107 39.27 -15.44 -48.70
CA ALA A 107 40.05 -16.43 -49.42
C ALA A 107 41.31 -16.89 -48.64
N SER A 108 41.80 -16.08 -47.69
CA SER A 108 42.99 -16.38 -46.89
C SER A 108 42.63 -17.05 -45.57
N ALA A 109 43.28 -18.17 -45.25
CA ALA A 109 43.06 -18.88 -43.99
C ALA A 109 43.56 -18.07 -42.77
N HIS A 110 44.54 -17.18 -42.97
CA HIS A 110 45.10 -16.36 -41.91
C HIS A 110 44.13 -15.27 -41.45
N ASP A 111 43.48 -14.57 -42.40
CA ASP A 111 42.51 -13.51 -42.05
C ASP A 111 41.26 -14.09 -41.39
N LEU A 112 40.82 -15.28 -41.82
CA LEU A 112 39.73 -16.01 -41.17
C LEU A 112 40.09 -16.42 -39.73
N ALA A 113 41.33 -16.85 -39.49
CA ALA A 113 41.80 -17.19 -38.16
C ALA A 113 41.83 -15.95 -37.24
N LEU A 114 42.36 -14.82 -37.72
CA LEU A 114 42.36 -13.55 -37.00
C LEU A 114 40.93 -13.08 -36.68
N ALA A 115 40.03 -13.10 -37.66
CA ALA A 115 38.61 -12.75 -37.47
C ALA A 115 37.93 -13.66 -36.44
N THR A 116 38.22 -14.96 -36.45
CA THR A 116 37.69 -15.91 -35.48
C THR A 116 38.16 -15.59 -34.06
N VAL A 117 39.45 -15.30 -33.87
CA VAL A 117 40.01 -14.92 -32.56
C VAL A 117 39.35 -13.64 -32.05
N LEU A 118 39.23 -12.61 -32.90
CA LEU A 118 38.59 -11.34 -32.54
C LEU A 118 37.11 -11.54 -32.17
N LEU A 119 36.40 -12.42 -32.87
CA LEU A 119 35.00 -12.73 -32.60
C LEU A 119 34.81 -13.48 -31.28
N ILE A 120 35.68 -14.44 -30.96
CA ILE A 120 35.69 -15.11 -29.65
C ILE A 120 35.92 -14.08 -28.54
N PHE A 121 36.91 -13.20 -28.71
CA PHE A 121 37.20 -12.14 -27.74
C PHE A 121 36.00 -11.21 -27.54
N ALA A 122 35.41 -10.72 -28.63
CA ALA A 122 34.25 -9.82 -28.58
C ALA A 122 33.04 -10.48 -27.91
N THR A 123 32.71 -11.72 -28.27
CA THR A 123 31.62 -12.48 -27.64
C THR A 123 31.87 -12.72 -26.16
N SER A 124 33.10 -13.10 -25.79
CA SER A 124 33.48 -13.33 -24.40
C SER A 124 33.37 -12.05 -23.57
N MET A 125 33.82 -10.93 -24.12
CA MET A 125 33.70 -9.61 -23.47
C MET A 125 32.24 -9.20 -23.30
N ALA A 126 31.40 -9.40 -24.31
CA ALA A 126 29.97 -9.10 -24.23
C ALA A 126 29.27 -9.92 -23.14
N VAL A 127 29.56 -11.21 -23.04
CA VAL A 127 29.04 -12.09 -21.98
C VAL A 127 29.54 -11.64 -20.60
N ALA A 128 30.81 -11.27 -20.46
CA ALA A 128 31.37 -10.77 -19.21
C ALA A 128 30.68 -9.48 -18.75
N VAL A 129 30.49 -8.51 -19.64
CA VAL A 129 29.78 -7.26 -19.33
C VAL A 129 28.33 -7.54 -18.92
N GLY A 130 27.63 -8.42 -19.66
CA GLY A 130 26.26 -8.83 -19.33
C GLY A 130 26.16 -9.48 -17.94
N PHE A 131 27.15 -10.29 -17.55
CA PHE A 131 27.25 -10.88 -16.22
C PHE A 131 27.36 -9.82 -15.11
N PHE A 132 28.27 -8.86 -15.26
CA PHE A 132 28.45 -7.79 -14.27
C PHE A 132 27.18 -6.94 -14.09
N LEU A 133 26.53 -6.57 -15.21
CA LEU A 133 25.30 -5.79 -15.18
C LEU A 133 24.15 -6.57 -14.51
N THR A 134 24.03 -7.86 -14.83
CA THR A 134 23.04 -8.75 -14.22
C THR A 134 23.22 -8.84 -12.71
N GLU A 135 24.46 -8.96 -12.23
CA GLU A 135 24.75 -9.07 -10.80
C GLU A 135 24.36 -7.80 -10.04
N ALA A 136 24.62 -6.62 -10.63
CA ALA A 136 24.27 -5.34 -10.04
C ALA A 136 22.74 -5.19 -9.83
N ILE A 137 21.94 -5.63 -10.81
CA ILE A 137 20.47 -5.52 -10.74
C ILE A 137 19.89 -6.57 -9.78
N ILE A 138 20.34 -7.82 -9.88
CA ILE A 138 19.78 -8.92 -9.07
C ILE A 138 20.05 -8.70 -7.59
N THR A 139 21.22 -8.16 -7.22
CA THR A 139 21.54 -7.88 -5.82
C THR A 139 20.53 -6.91 -5.19
N ARG A 140 20.18 -5.83 -5.89
CA ARG A 140 19.17 -4.85 -5.44
C ARG A 140 17.79 -5.49 -5.25
N ILE A 141 17.38 -6.36 -6.17
CA ILE A 141 16.11 -7.09 -6.07
C ILE A 141 16.11 -8.01 -4.84
N GLN A 142 17.22 -8.69 -4.56
CA GLN A 142 17.34 -9.55 -3.38
C GLN A 142 17.33 -8.75 -2.07
N ASP A 143 17.95 -7.58 -2.03
CA ASP A 143 17.90 -6.68 -0.87
C ASP A 143 16.45 -6.27 -0.57
N MET A 144 15.70 -5.89 -1.61
CA MET A 144 14.29 -5.55 -1.45
C MET A 144 13.43 -6.73 -1.02
N GLN A 145 13.67 -7.93 -1.56
CA GLN A 145 12.99 -9.14 -1.11
C GLN A 145 13.28 -9.43 0.37
N ARG A 146 14.53 -9.25 0.81
CA ARG A 146 14.92 -9.40 2.22
C ARG A 146 14.22 -8.36 3.10
N ALA A 147 14.20 -7.10 2.69
CA ALA A 147 13.51 -6.02 3.42
C ALA A 147 12.00 -6.29 3.52
N ALA A 148 11.35 -6.70 2.43
CA ALA A 148 9.93 -7.05 2.43
C ALA A 148 9.61 -8.19 3.40
N ARG A 149 10.47 -9.22 3.48
CA ARG A 149 10.32 -10.31 4.47
C ARG A 149 10.49 -9.82 5.91
N GLN A 150 11.39 -8.86 6.15
CA GLN A 150 11.57 -8.28 7.49
C GLN A 150 10.34 -7.47 7.91
N VAL A 151 9.78 -6.67 7.01
CA VAL A 151 8.53 -5.93 7.24
C VAL A 151 7.37 -6.89 7.50
N ALA A 152 7.24 -7.97 6.71
CA ALA A 152 6.23 -9.00 6.93
C ALA A 152 6.37 -9.72 8.29
N ALA A 153 7.60 -9.78 8.83
CA ALA A 153 7.87 -10.29 10.17
C ALA A 153 7.67 -9.24 11.28
N GLY A 154 7.09 -8.07 10.97
CA GLY A 154 6.79 -7.01 11.93
C GLY A 154 7.93 -6.02 12.19
N LYS A 155 9.06 -6.12 11.47
CA LYS A 155 10.18 -5.18 11.62
C LYS A 155 9.96 -3.91 10.81
N LEU A 156 9.05 -3.05 11.27
CA LEU A 156 8.62 -1.83 10.56
C LEU A 156 9.68 -0.71 10.54
N ALA A 157 10.78 -0.83 11.30
CA ALA A 157 11.93 0.08 11.21
C ALA A 157 12.83 -0.17 9.97
N THR A 158 12.56 -1.23 9.20
CA THR A 158 13.35 -1.58 8.01
C THR A 158 13.24 -0.50 6.95
N ARG A 159 14.36 -0.08 6.35
CA ARG A 159 14.40 0.89 5.24
C ARG A 159 15.38 0.43 4.17
N LEU A 160 15.04 0.71 2.91
CA LEU A 160 15.92 0.49 1.76
C LEU A 160 16.71 1.76 1.43
N PRO A 161 18.00 1.65 1.07
CA PRO A 161 18.77 2.79 0.60
C PRO A 161 18.29 3.23 -0.79
N VAL A 162 18.02 4.53 -0.94
CA VAL A 162 17.59 5.12 -2.23
C VAL A 162 18.83 5.60 -2.99
N ASN A 163 19.38 4.72 -3.84
CA ASN A 163 20.60 4.97 -4.60
C ASN A 163 20.33 5.08 -6.10
N GLY A 164 20.52 6.26 -6.67
CA GLY A 164 20.40 6.52 -8.10
C GLY A 164 19.14 7.29 -8.47
N ARG A 165 18.77 7.24 -9.75
CA ARG A 165 17.58 7.91 -10.33
C ARG A 165 16.79 6.99 -11.27
N ASP A 166 17.06 5.69 -11.18
CA ASP A 166 16.43 4.66 -12.00
C ASP A 166 15.11 4.19 -11.36
N GLU A 167 14.45 3.25 -12.04
CA GLU A 167 13.21 2.63 -11.58
C GLU A 167 13.42 1.85 -10.26
N MET A 168 14.65 1.42 -9.96
CA MET A 168 14.97 0.73 -8.70
C MET A 168 15.01 1.71 -7.53
N ALA A 169 15.53 2.92 -7.72
CA ALA A 169 15.49 3.97 -6.71
C ALA A 169 14.06 4.41 -6.40
N GLN A 170 13.24 4.63 -7.44
CA GLN A 170 11.81 4.96 -7.27
C GLN A 170 11.05 3.87 -6.51
N LEU A 171 11.33 2.60 -6.82
CA LEU A 171 10.70 1.48 -6.13
C LEU A 171 11.13 1.37 -4.66
N ALA A 172 12.39 1.69 -4.34
CA ALA A 172 12.87 1.78 -2.96
C ALA A 172 12.21 2.93 -2.18
N GLU A 173 11.97 4.07 -2.83
CA GLU A 173 11.24 5.21 -2.25
C GLU A 173 9.79 4.83 -1.94
N SER A 174 9.05 4.30 -2.92
CA SER A 174 7.67 3.83 -2.70
C SER A 174 7.58 2.72 -1.64
N PHE A 175 8.59 1.82 -1.57
CA PHE A 175 8.66 0.83 -0.51
C PHE A 175 8.80 1.49 0.87
N ASN A 176 9.70 2.45 1.02
CA ASN A 176 9.91 3.16 2.28
C ASN A 176 8.67 3.97 2.71
N GLU A 177 7.96 4.60 1.78
CA GLU A 177 6.69 5.28 2.04
C GLU A 177 5.63 4.32 2.58
N MET A 178 5.43 3.17 1.92
CA MET A 178 4.51 2.13 2.37
C MET A 178 4.86 1.65 3.78
N VAL A 179 6.14 1.43 4.08
CA VAL A 179 6.58 1.01 5.42
C VAL A 179 6.31 2.09 6.46
N GLY A 180 6.53 3.37 6.14
CA GLY A 180 6.20 4.48 7.04
C GLY A 180 4.70 4.58 7.34
N GLN A 181 3.85 4.32 6.35
CA GLN A 181 2.39 4.25 6.55
C GLN A 181 1.99 3.08 7.45
N LEU A 182 2.60 1.90 7.26
CA LEU A 182 2.37 0.73 8.10
C LEU A 182 2.82 0.98 9.56
N GLU A 183 3.97 1.61 9.75
CA GLU A 183 4.48 1.98 11.08
C GLU A 183 3.52 2.93 11.82
N THR A 184 3.05 3.96 11.11
CA THR A 184 2.06 4.91 11.66
C THR A 184 0.74 4.23 12.00
N ALA A 185 0.26 3.32 11.14
CA ALA A 185 -0.97 2.58 11.37
C ALA A 185 -0.86 1.62 12.56
N ASP A 186 0.28 0.93 12.71
CA ASP A 186 0.54 0.05 13.85
C ASP A 186 0.62 0.84 15.16
N GLN A 187 1.28 1.99 15.17
CA GLN A 187 1.34 2.88 16.33
C GLN A 187 -0.05 3.34 16.75
N LYS A 188 -0.86 3.84 15.81
CA LYS A 188 -2.23 4.28 16.08
C LYS A 188 -3.11 3.14 16.61
N LYS A 189 -2.93 1.93 16.06
CA LYS A 189 -3.63 0.74 16.55
C LYS A 189 -3.27 0.44 18.01
N ARG A 190 -1.97 0.49 18.36
CA ARG A 190 -1.52 0.25 19.74
C ARG A 190 -2.08 1.29 20.70
N GLU A 191 -2.11 2.56 20.32
CA GLU A 191 -2.70 3.63 21.11
C GLU A 191 -4.20 3.38 21.37
N LEU A 192 -4.95 2.99 20.34
CA LEU A 192 -6.37 2.62 20.47
C LEU A 192 -6.55 1.40 21.37
N ASP A 193 -5.68 0.40 21.27
CA ASP A 193 -5.74 -0.80 22.12
C ASP A 193 -5.49 -0.46 23.60
N VAL A 194 -4.60 0.49 23.90
CA VAL A 194 -4.36 1.00 25.26
C VAL A 194 -5.60 1.75 25.77
N LEU A 195 -6.09 2.72 25.01
CA LEU A 195 -7.30 3.49 25.34
C LEU A 195 -8.50 2.59 25.62
N ARG A 196 -8.69 1.55 24.80
CA ARG A 196 -9.77 0.56 24.99
C ARG A 196 -9.61 -0.21 26.30
N ARG A 197 -8.39 -0.66 26.63
CA ARG A 197 -8.12 -1.39 27.88
C ARG A 197 -8.38 -0.51 29.09
N ASP A 198 -7.96 0.75 29.01
CA ASP A 198 -8.20 1.73 30.07
C ASP A 198 -9.71 1.94 30.20
N LEU A 199 -10.45 2.25 29.14
CA LEU A 199 -11.91 2.41 29.22
C LEU A 199 -12.61 1.23 29.89
N ILE A 200 -12.25 -0.02 29.53
CA ILE A 200 -12.81 -1.23 30.14
C ILE A 200 -12.51 -1.29 31.65
N ALA A 201 -11.29 -0.94 32.06
CA ALA A 201 -10.89 -0.94 33.45
C ALA A 201 -11.66 0.12 34.27
N TRP A 202 -11.85 1.32 33.72
CA TRP A 202 -12.55 2.43 34.37
C TRP A 202 -14.04 2.12 34.52
N VAL A 203 -14.71 1.70 33.44
CA VAL A 203 -16.11 1.27 33.47
C VAL A 203 -16.31 0.13 34.47
N GLY A 204 -15.40 -0.85 34.49
CA GLY A 204 -15.47 -1.98 35.42
C GLY A 204 -15.36 -1.56 36.89
N HIS A 205 -14.54 -0.54 37.20
CA HIS A 205 -14.42 0.02 38.53
C HIS A 205 -15.68 0.77 38.95
N ASP A 206 -16.18 1.64 38.07
CA ASP A 206 -17.30 2.53 38.36
C ASP A 206 -18.63 1.79 38.47
N LEU A 207 -18.79 0.68 37.76
CA LEU A 207 -19.95 -0.22 37.94
C LEU A 207 -19.86 -1.06 39.22
N ARG A 208 -18.65 -1.41 39.68
CA ARG A 208 -18.47 -2.30 40.84
C ARG A 208 -18.89 -1.62 42.14
N THR A 209 -18.61 -0.35 42.31
CA THR A 209 -18.91 0.42 43.53
C THR A 209 -20.40 0.41 43.88
N PRO A 210 -21.31 0.91 43.02
CA PRO A 210 -22.76 0.88 43.30
C PRO A 210 -23.28 -0.55 43.38
N LEU A 211 -22.78 -1.49 42.57
CA LEU A 211 -23.22 -2.90 42.63
C LEU A 211 -22.88 -3.56 43.97
N THR A 212 -21.71 -3.23 44.55
CA THR A 212 -21.29 -3.75 45.86
C THR A 212 -22.13 -3.15 46.98
N SER A 213 -22.42 -1.85 46.90
CA SER A 213 -23.33 -1.16 47.83
C SER A 213 -24.73 -1.76 47.81
N ILE A 214 -25.34 -1.92 46.63
CA ILE A 214 -26.65 -2.54 46.45
C ILE A 214 -26.65 -3.96 47.02
N ARG A 215 -25.62 -4.75 46.73
CA ARG A 215 -25.50 -6.13 47.26
C ARG A 215 -25.48 -6.15 48.78
N ALA A 216 -24.63 -5.33 49.41
CA ALA A 216 -24.53 -5.25 50.86
C ALA A 216 -25.87 -4.82 51.51
N ILE A 217 -26.57 -3.86 50.88
CA ILE A 217 -27.90 -3.43 51.32
C ILE A 217 -28.92 -4.57 51.24
N VAL A 218 -28.98 -5.28 50.10
CA VAL A 218 -29.92 -6.38 49.88
C VAL A 218 -29.65 -7.54 50.85
N GLU A 219 -28.38 -7.89 51.07
CA GLU A 219 -27.98 -8.92 52.04
C GLU A 219 -28.40 -8.53 53.47
N ALA A 220 -28.11 -7.29 53.91
CA ALA A 220 -28.50 -6.82 55.24
C ALA A 220 -30.01 -6.82 55.48
N LEU A 221 -30.80 -6.49 54.44
CA LEU A 221 -32.26 -6.53 54.49
C LEU A 221 -32.80 -7.97 54.52
N ALA A 222 -32.20 -8.87 53.74
CA ALA A 222 -32.63 -10.27 53.65
C ALA A 222 -32.32 -11.07 54.93
N ASP A 223 -31.19 -10.79 55.58
CA ASP A 223 -30.77 -11.45 56.82
C ASP A 223 -31.51 -10.92 58.06
N GLY A 224 -32.40 -9.92 57.89
CA GLY A 224 -33.15 -9.31 58.99
C GLY A 224 -32.30 -8.47 59.94
N LEU A 225 -31.08 -8.06 59.52
CA LEU A 225 -30.15 -7.26 60.32
C LEU A 225 -30.63 -5.81 60.54
N VAL A 226 -31.68 -5.38 59.82
CA VAL A 226 -32.28 -4.05 59.91
C VAL A 226 -33.70 -4.16 60.47
N GLU A 227 -33.84 -3.95 61.77
CA GLU A 227 -35.11 -4.10 62.50
C GLU A 227 -36.02 -2.85 62.40
N ASP A 228 -35.42 -1.67 62.33
CA ASP A 228 -36.15 -0.40 62.28
C ASP A 228 -36.69 -0.05 60.88
N GLU A 229 -37.96 0.37 60.81
CA GLU A 229 -38.64 0.74 59.57
C GLU A 229 -37.98 1.96 58.90
N GLU A 230 -37.57 2.95 59.68
CA GLU A 230 -36.95 4.17 59.14
C GLU A 230 -35.58 3.85 58.52
N GLN A 231 -34.80 3.00 59.19
CA GLN A 231 -33.52 2.50 58.69
C GLN A 231 -33.68 1.63 57.44
N ARG A 232 -34.72 0.79 57.37
CA ARG A 232 -35.06 -0.01 56.19
C ARG A 232 -35.39 0.86 54.97
N LEU A 233 -36.22 1.89 55.17
CA LEU A 233 -36.57 2.85 54.12
C LEU A 233 -35.36 3.62 53.61
N ARG A 234 -34.43 3.99 54.49
CA ARG A 234 -33.15 4.61 54.09
C ARG A 234 -32.31 3.69 53.22
N TYR A 235 -32.16 2.42 53.60
CA TYR A 235 -31.40 1.42 52.83
C TYR A 235 -31.98 1.25 51.41
N LEU A 236 -33.30 1.12 51.31
CA LEU A 236 -34.00 1.03 50.02
C LEU A 236 -33.79 2.30 49.15
N ARG A 237 -33.81 3.50 49.76
CA ARG A 237 -33.53 4.75 49.03
C ARG A 237 -32.10 4.81 48.51
N THR A 238 -31.11 4.36 49.28
CA THR A 238 -29.71 4.28 48.84
C THR A 238 -29.56 3.30 47.69
N ALA A 239 -30.10 2.09 47.79
CA ALA A 239 -30.06 1.12 46.69
C ALA A 239 -30.74 1.66 45.42
N GLN A 240 -31.86 2.36 45.56
CA GLN A 240 -32.53 2.99 44.41
C GLN A 240 -31.71 4.12 43.78
N ALA A 241 -30.98 4.90 44.58
CA ALA A 241 -30.04 5.90 44.08
C ALA A 241 -28.88 5.25 43.31
N ASP A 242 -28.28 4.19 43.86
CA ASP A 242 -27.20 3.44 43.23
C ASP A 242 -27.65 2.78 41.91
N ILE A 243 -28.86 2.22 41.85
CA ILE A 243 -29.45 1.67 40.61
C ILE A 243 -29.62 2.76 39.55
N ARG A 244 -30.15 3.94 39.93
CA ARG A 244 -30.28 5.07 39.00
C ARG A 244 -28.92 5.54 38.48
N ALA A 245 -27.93 5.65 39.35
CA ALA A 245 -26.57 6.00 38.94
C ALA A 245 -25.99 4.98 37.96
N LEU A 246 -26.19 3.68 38.20
CA LEU A 246 -25.74 2.63 37.30
C LEU A 246 -26.45 2.68 35.93
N SER A 247 -27.77 2.91 35.92
CA SER A 247 -28.53 3.08 34.68
C SER A 247 -28.02 4.26 33.85
N ASN A 248 -27.82 5.43 34.47
CA ASN A 248 -27.29 6.60 33.77
C ASN A 248 -25.91 6.31 33.17
N LEU A 249 -25.01 5.67 33.92
CA LEU A 249 -23.66 5.34 33.43
C LEU A 249 -23.67 4.35 32.25
N ILE A 250 -24.63 3.41 32.25
CA ILE A 250 -24.83 2.48 31.12
C ILE A 250 -25.38 3.23 29.89
N ASP A 251 -26.34 4.13 30.09
CA ASP A 251 -26.91 4.95 29.02
C ASP A 251 -25.83 5.84 28.39
N ASP A 252 -25.00 6.49 29.20
CA ASP A 252 -23.86 7.31 28.74
C ASP A 252 -22.86 6.48 27.92
N LEU A 253 -22.53 5.27 28.38
CA LEU A 253 -21.62 4.36 27.66
C LEU A 253 -22.21 3.90 26.32
N PHE A 254 -23.51 3.62 26.28
CA PHE A 254 -24.21 3.24 25.06
C PHE A 254 -24.23 4.39 24.05
N GLU A 255 -24.50 5.62 24.53
CA GLU A 255 -24.48 6.83 23.72
C GLU A 255 -23.08 7.07 23.12
N MET A 256 -22.02 6.91 23.92
CA MET A 256 -20.63 7.00 23.47
C MET A 256 -20.29 5.94 22.40
N ALA A 257 -20.68 4.68 22.62
CA ALA A 257 -20.44 3.61 21.64
C ALA A 257 -21.18 3.86 20.31
N GLN A 258 -22.36 4.47 20.37
CA GLN A 258 -23.13 4.84 19.18
C GLN A 258 -22.46 5.98 18.39
N MET A 259 -21.82 6.93 19.08
CA MET A 259 -21.02 7.98 18.45
C MET A 259 -19.81 7.40 17.72
N ASP A 260 -19.06 6.49 18.36
CA ASP A 260 -17.86 5.87 17.77
C ASP A 260 -18.18 5.00 16.54
N ALA A 261 -19.33 4.32 16.53
CA ALA A 261 -19.77 3.53 15.39
C ALA A 261 -20.31 4.37 14.21
N GLY A 262 -20.34 5.70 14.34
CA GLY A 262 -20.98 6.60 13.37
C GLY A 262 -22.51 6.43 13.29
N GLY A 263 -23.10 5.82 14.31
CA GLY A 263 -24.53 5.52 14.39
C GLY A 263 -25.38 6.67 14.91
N LEU A 264 -24.76 7.71 15.46
CA LEU A 264 -25.46 8.92 15.89
C LEU A 264 -25.96 9.69 14.66
N ARG A 265 -27.27 9.61 14.40
CA ARG A 265 -27.94 10.50 13.45
C ARG A 265 -28.44 11.70 14.22
N LEU A 266 -27.91 12.87 13.92
CA LEU A 266 -28.40 14.14 14.45
C LEU A 266 -29.63 14.55 13.66
N GLU A 267 -30.72 14.81 14.38
CA GLU A 267 -31.94 15.37 13.79
C GLU A 267 -31.86 16.89 13.88
N MET A 268 -31.20 17.47 12.88
CA MET A 268 -30.93 18.88 12.81
C MET A 268 -32.21 19.67 12.48
N ALA A 269 -32.60 20.61 13.35
CA ALA A 269 -33.71 21.53 13.15
C ALA A 269 -33.25 22.99 13.29
N SER A 270 -33.91 23.91 12.59
CA SER A 270 -33.68 25.35 12.72
C SER A 270 -34.46 25.88 13.91
N VAL A 271 -33.77 26.38 14.93
CA VAL A 271 -34.37 26.70 16.24
C VAL A 271 -33.96 28.10 16.68
N SER A 272 -34.91 28.85 17.25
CA SER A 272 -34.65 30.14 17.89
C SER A 272 -33.93 29.92 19.23
N ILE A 273 -32.77 30.56 19.40
CA ILE A 273 -32.02 30.50 20.66
C ILE A 273 -32.81 31.14 21.80
N ALA A 274 -33.60 32.18 21.53
CA ALA A 274 -34.43 32.82 22.53
C ALA A 274 -35.49 31.85 23.09
N ASP A 275 -36.12 31.07 22.22
CA ASP A 275 -37.13 30.09 22.62
C ASP A 275 -36.48 28.94 23.41
N LEU A 276 -35.33 28.44 22.94
CA LEU A 276 -34.57 27.40 23.65
C LEU A 276 -34.16 27.83 25.07
N VAL A 277 -33.67 29.06 25.24
CA VAL A 277 -33.31 29.61 26.55
C VAL A 277 -34.54 29.75 27.44
N SER A 278 -35.67 30.22 26.90
CA SER A 278 -36.92 30.35 27.65
C SER A 278 -37.45 28.99 28.13
N ASP A 279 -37.51 27.99 27.24
CA ASP A 279 -37.96 26.63 27.56
C ASP A 279 -37.06 25.98 28.63
N THR A 280 -35.75 26.21 28.54
CA THR A 280 -34.79 25.71 29.53
C THR A 280 -35.00 26.36 30.90
N LEU A 281 -35.16 27.69 30.95
CA LEU A 281 -35.43 28.40 32.21
C LEU A 281 -36.73 27.93 32.86
N GLU A 282 -37.76 27.67 32.06
CA GLU A 282 -39.04 27.16 32.54
C GLU A 282 -38.89 25.75 33.12
N GLN A 283 -38.16 24.85 32.43
CA GLN A 283 -37.91 23.48 32.88
C GLN A 283 -37.22 23.41 34.25
N PHE A 284 -36.25 24.29 34.52
CA PHE A 284 -35.51 24.30 35.79
C PHE A 284 -36.10 25.21 36.88
N SER A 285 -37.16 25.96 36.57
CA SER A 285 -37.76 26.97 37.47
C SER A 285 -38.16 26.40 38.84
N VAL A 286 -38.78 25.22 38.87
CA VAL A 286 -39.26 24.56 40.10
C VAL A 286 -38.09 24.14 40.99
N GLN A 287 -37.02 23.61 40.41
CA GLN A 287 -35.82 23.19 41.15
C GLN A 287 -35.04 24.39 41.69
N ALA A 288 -34.90 25.44 40.88
CA ALA A 288 -34.32 26.71 41.30
C ALA A 288 -35.08 27.32 42.48
N GLN A 289 -36.41 27.30 42.44
CA GLN A 289 -37.23 27.81 43.53
C GLN A 289 -37.08 26.98 44.82
N GLN A 290 -37.01 25.64 44.71
CA GLN A 290 -36.74 24.75 45.85
C GLN A 290 -35.34 24.95 46.45
N ALA A 291 -34.35 25.28 45.61
CA ALA A 291 -32.98 25.56 46.03
C ALA A 291 -32.74 27.01 46.47
N GLY A 292 -33.73 27.91 46.34
CA GLY A 292 -33.58 29.33 46.64
C GLY A 292 -32.68 30.08 45.66
N VAL A 293 -32.51 29.57 44.44
CA VAL A 293 -31.64 30.13 43.40
C VAL A 293 -32.49 30.90 42.39
N ARG A 294 -32.00 32.06 41.94
CA ARG A 294 -32.64 32.84 40.87
C ARG A 294 -31.99 32.51 39.53
N LEU A 295 -32.79 32.07 38.57
CA LEU A 295 -32.37 31.85 37.17
C LEU A 295 -32.81 33.04 36.32
N GLU A 296 -31.88 33.59 35.56
CA GLU A 296 -32.11 34.65 34.57
C GLU A 296 -31.38 34.25 33.28
N GLY A 297 -31.97 34.55 32.12
CA GLY A 297 -31.35 34.31 30.82
C GLY A 297 -31.81 35.34 29.81
N SER A 298 -30.93 35.67 28.87
CA SER A 298 -31.19 36.65 27.81
C SER A 298 -30.59 36.15 26.50
N ALA A 299 -31.33 36.31 25.41
CA ALA A 299 -30.84 36.14 24.05
C ALA A 299 -30.93 37.46 23.30
N ASP A 300 -30.01 37.70 22.35
CA ASP A 300 -30.07 38.87 21.48
C ASP A 300 -31.35 38.80 20.61
N PRO A 301 -32.22 39.82 20.61
CA PRO A 301 -33.42 39.84 19.77
C PRO A 301 -33.13 39.73 18.27
N GLY A 302 -31.90 40.03 17.83
CA GLY A 302 -31.44 39.87 16.46
C GLY A 302 -30.74 38.54 16.15
N ALA A 303 -30.68 37.61 17.11
CA ALA A 303 -30.02 36.32 16.91
C ALA A 303 -30.75 35.50 15.83
N GLU A 304 -30.02 35.11 14.78
CA GLU A 304 -30.55 34.19 13.78
C GLU A 304 -30.82 32.80 14.37
N ALA A 305 -31.78 32.10 13.78
CA ALA A 305 -32.06 30.71 14.12
C ALA A 305 -30.83 29.85 13.84
N VAL A 306 -30.51 28.96 14.79
CA VAL A 306 -29.34 28.08 14.69
C VAL A 306 -29.82 26.67 14.37
N THR A 307 -29.10 26.00 13.47
CA THR A 307 -29.36 24.61 13.14
C THR A 307 -28.73 23.70 14.19
N ILE A 308 -29.55 23.10 15.05
CA ILE A 308 -29.12 22.23 16.15
C ILE A 308 -30.06 21.02 16.30
N ASP A 309 -29.60 19.99 17.00
CA ASP A 309 -30.45 18.91 17.50
C ASP A 309 -30.92 19.28 18.91
N VAL A 310 -32.20 19.67 19.04
CA VAL A 310 -32.78 20.19 20.29
C VAL A 310 -32.74 19.16 21.42
N GLN A 311 -32.99 17.88 21.10
CA GLN A 311 -33.02 16.82 22.11
C GLN A 311 -31.64 16.53 22.68
N ARG A 312 -30.58 16.69 21.88
CA ARG A 312 -29.20 16.53 22.32
C ARG A 312 -28.68 17.72 23.10
N VAL A 313 -29.10 18.94 22.75
CA VAL A 313 -28.65 20.18 23.42
C VAL A 313 -29.32 20.37 24.79
N GLY A 314 -30.55 19.88 24.97
CA GLY A 314 -31.30 20.01 26.23
C GLY A 314 -31.07 18.90 27.26
N ARG A 315 -30.23 17.90 26.97
CA ARG A 315 -29.81 16.84 27.91
C ARG A 315 -28.62 17.31 28.75
#